data_AF-A0A150GPT6-F1
#
_entry.id   AF-A0A150GPT6-F1
#
_cell.length_a   1.000
_cell.length_b   1.000
_cell.length_c   1.000
_cell.angle_alpha   90.00
_cell.angle_beta   90.00
_cell.angle_gamma   90.00
#
_symmetry.space_group_name_H-M   'P 1'
#
loop_
_entity.id
_entity.type
_entity.pdbx_description
1 polymer ?
#
loop_
_entity_poly.entity_id
_entity_poly.type
_entity_poly.pdbx_seq_one_letter_code
_entity_poly.pdbx_strand_id
1 'polypeptide(L)'
;MERFRWLREREYPREPLEEDMGGDDPYATEAAAASGVEDAILFLAPDKAEQDSDFSLDAEAAAWRGHLHVLKALHSSGHEFEVRIPIHAAARSGHLHVVAWLVEELGAPLDEELFAAAAESGSVELLIWLRERGCPWGESVFTAAAKSGCIAAAEWLAERGCPMEATGTHFLRAAEASDFAMLECLRRLGCPWGPPGKLFADCLSGYTYRIPVLAWLVEAGCPVDWAAALELADARAADRGIFGDRGWRNPQQQRSDEALAAWVRGQADKRRQ
;
A
#
# COMPACT_ATOMS: atom_id res chain seq x y z
N MET A 1 -1.89 -11.28 33.15
CA MET A 1 -2.23 -10.67 34.45
C MET A 1 -1.20 -10.94 35.57
N GLU A 2 -1.03 -12.15 36.11
CA GLU A 2 -0.19 -12.35 37.31
C GLU A 2 1.31 -12.09 37.10
N ARG A 3 1.87 -12.48 35.94
CA ARG A 3 3.31 -12.34 35.66
C ARG A 3 3.79 -10.89 35.64
N PHE A 4 3.06 -9.98 34.99
CA PHE A 4 3.48 -8.59 34.87
C PHE A 4 3.17 -7.76 36.12
N ARG A 5 2.12 -8.13 36.89
CA ARG A 5 1.93 -7.61 38.26
C ARG A 5 3.07 -8.02 39.19
N TRP A 6 3.46 -9.30 39.13
CA TRP A 6 4.60 -9.81 39.89
C TRP A 6 5.92 -9.12 39.54
N LEU A 7 6.13 -8.77 38.26
CA LEU A 7 7.30 -8.01 37.82
C LEU A 7 7.27 -6.56 38.35
N ARG A 8 6.10 -5.92 38.33
CA ARG A 8 5.89 -4.55 38.83
C ARG A 8 6.11 -4.46 40.33
N GLU A 9 5.61 -5.42 41.10
CA GLU A 9 5.79 -5.51 42.55
C GLU A 9 7.26 -5.69 42.98
N ARG A 10 8.13 -6.08 42.05
CA ARG A 10 9.55 -6.31 42.28
C ARG A 10 10.46 -5.27 41.62
N GLU A 11 9.87 -4.18 41.14
CA GLU A 11 10.60 -3.05 40.52
C GLU A 11 11.55 -3.52 39.41
N TYR A 12 11.15 -4.54 38.64
CA TYR A 12 11.93 -4.96 37.48
C TYR A 12 12.05 -3.80 36.48
N PRO A 13 13.25 -3.53 35.95
CA PRO A 13 13.46 -2.41 35.03
C PRO A 13 12.58 -2.55 33.79
N ARG A 14 12.00 -1.42 33.37
CA ARG A 14 11.16 -1.33 32.16
C ARG A 14 11.99 -1.36 30.87
N GLU A 15 13.30 -1.13 30.99
CA GLU A 15 14.27 -1.10 29.88
C GLU A 15 15.25 -2.30 29.92
N PRO A 16 15.81 -2.70 28.77
CA PRO A 16 16.96 -3.61 28.74
C PRO A 16 18.14 -3.00 29.51
N LEU A 17 18.85 -3.82 30.31
CA LEU A 17 19.99 -3.40 31.15
C LEU A 17 21.26 -2.97 30.38
N GLU A 18 21.18 -2.62 29.09
CA GLU A 18 22.32 -2.18 28.29
C GLU A 18 22.45 -0.65 28.31
N GLU A 19 23.28 -0.18 29.24
CA GLU A 19 23.55 1.20 29.66
C GLU A 19 24.12 2.20 28.61
N ASP A 20 23.92 2.06 27.29
CA ASP A 20 24.58 2.97 26.32
C ASP A 20 23.71 3.60 25.22
N MET A 21 22.38 3.60 25.36
CA MET A 21 21.49 4.31 24.45
C MET A 21 20.39 5.03 25.24
N GLY A 22 20.72 6.20 25.80
CA GLY A 22 19.76 7.00 26.57
C GLY A 22 18.56 7.46 25.75
N GLY A 23 17.36 7.06 26.19
CA GLY A 23 16.05 7.50 25.71
C GLY A 23 15.04 6.35 25.75
N ASP A 24 13.78 6.64 26.08
CA ASP A 24 12.64 5.71 25.97
C ASP A 24 12.77 4.88 24.69
N ASP A 25 13.04 3.57 24.79
CA ASP A 25 13.19 2.71 23.60
C ASP A 25 11.80 2.43 23.02
N PRO A 26 11.34 3.16 21.98
CA PRO A 26 9.97 3.07 21.48
C PRO A 26 9.72 1.71 20.82
N TYR A 27 10.78 0.95 20.52
CA TYR A 27 10.70 -0.32 19.81
C TYR A 27 10.13 -1.44 20.69
N ALA A 28 10.28 -1.38 22.01
CA ALA A 28 9.78 -2.43 22.91
C ALA A 28 8.25 -2.35 23.09
N THR A 29 7.71 -1.13 23.27
CA THR A 29 6.26 -0.90 23.31
C THR A 29 5.66 -1.15 21.93
N GLU A 30 6.30 -0.70 20.84
CA GLU A 30 5.78 -0.90 19.48
C GLU A 30 5.69 -2.40 19.15
N ALA A 31 6.73 -3.18 19.49
CA ALA A 31 6.73 -4.63 19.30
C ALA A 31 5.63 -5.33 20.11
N ALA A 32 5.37 -4.88 21.35
CA ALA A 32 4.27 -5.40 22.16
C ALA A 32 2.90 -5.05 21.56
N ALA A 33 2.74 -3.85 21.01
CA ALA A 33 1.52 -3.38 20.36
C ALA A 33 1.27 -4.17 19.07
N ALA A 34 2.30 -4.32 18.23
CA ALA A 34 2.28 -5.12 17.01
C ALA A 34 2.00 -6.61 17.27
N SER A 35 2.38 -7.13 18.45
CA SER A 35 2.15 -8.52 18.85
C SER A 35 0.79 -8.73 19.54
N GLY A 36 0.05 -7.66 19.82
CA GLY A 36 -1.24 -7.72 20.49
C GLY A 36 -1.16 -8.10 21.98
N VAL A 37 0.02 -7.96 22.60
CA VAL A 37 0.24 -8.36 24.00
C VAL A 37 -0.13 -7.19 24.92
N GLU A 38 -1.43 -7.03 25.18
CA GLU A 38 -2.00 -5.97 26.04
C GLU A 38 -1.30 -5.87 27.39
N ASP A 39 -1.05 -7.01 28.03
CA ASP A 39 -0.38 -7.10 29.32
C ASP A 39 1.03 -6.46 29.31
N ALA A 40 1.76 -6.61 28.18
CA ALA A 40 3.10 -6.06 28.03
C ALA A 40 3.04 -4.55 27.76
N ILE A 41 2.07 -4.10 26.97
CA ILE A 41 1.83 -2.66 26.76
C ILE A 41 1.49 -1.96 28.07
N LEU A 42 0.56 -2.50 28.86
CA LEU A 42 0.20 -1.94 30.16
C LEU A 42 1.31 -2.04 31.21
N PHE A 43 2.31 -2.89 30.99
CA PHE A 43 3.49 -3.00 31.84
C PHE A 43 4.59 -2.01 31.45
N LEU A 44 4.83 -1.84 30.15
CA LEU A 44 5.86 -0.99 29.57
C LEU A 44 5.44 0.47 29.49
N ALA A 45 4.14 0.76 29.31
CA ALA A 45 3.62 2.12 29.29
C ALA A 45 3.91 2.79 30.66
N PRO A 46 4.67 3.90 30.72
CA PRO A 46 4.96 4.59 31.96
C PRO A 46 3.68 5.03 32.69
N ASP A 47 3.78 5.07 34.02
CA ASP A 47 2.75 5.73 34.83
C ASP A 47 2.65 7.20 34.40
N LYS A 48 1.43 7.74 34.46
CA LYS A 48 0.94 9.05 33.96
C LYS A 48 1.83 10.30 34.20
N ALA A 49 2.91 10.19 34.96
CA ALA A 49 3.74 11.27 35.47
C ALA A 49 5.06 11.51 34.70
N GLU A 50 5.46 10.63 33.78
CA GLU A 50 6.64 10.85 32.92
C GLU A 50 6.17 11.32 31.54
N GLN A 51 6.27 12.64 31.35
CA GLN A 51 5.71 13.42 30.25
C GLN A 51 6.44 13.17 28.91
N ASP A 52 5.67 13.27 27.81
CA ASP A 52 6.06 13.36 26.39
C ASP A 52 6.18 12.05 25.56
N SER A 53 5.71 10.91 26.08
CA SER A 53 5.61 9.68 25.25
C SER A 53 4.39 9.73 24.31
N ASP A 54 4.65 9.98 23.03
CA ASP A 54 3.68 9.88 21.94
C ASP A 54 3.41 8.40 21.59
N PHE A 55 2.27 7.86 22.02
CA PHE A 55 1.85 6.48 21.71
C PHE A 55 1.28 6.31 20.30
N SER A 56 1.43 7.30 19.41
CA SER A 56 0.91 7.23 18.05
C SER A 56 1.53 6.07 17.24
N LEU A 57 2.81 5.75 17.47
CA LEU A 57 3.47 4.60 16.81
C LEU A 57 2.94 3.27 17.34
N ASP A 58 2.74 3.13 18.65
CA ASP A 58 2.14 1.94 19.25
C ASP A 58 0.69 1.74 18.76
N ALA A 59 -0.06 2.83 18.69
CA ALA A 59 -1.42 2.83 18.18
C ALA A 59 -1.45 2.47 16.68
N GLU A 60 -0.53 3.01 15.89
CA GLU A 60 -0.38 2.65 14.47
C GLU A 60 -0.12 1.16 14.29
N ALA A 61 0.86 0.61 15.02
CA ALA A 61 1.24 -0.79 14.95
C ALA A 61 0.09 -1.72 15.38
N ALA A 62 -0.60 -1.39 16.47
CA ALA A 62 -1.78 -2.12 16.92
C ALA A 62 -2.93 -2.05 15.90
N ALA A 63 -3.15 -0.88 15.31
CA ALA A 63 -4.20 -0.66 14.32
C ALA A 63 -3.93 -1.41 13.00
N TRP A 64 -2.68 -1.39 12.52
CA TRP A 64 -2.24 -2.15 11.35
C TRP A 64 -2.44 -3.67 11.52
N ARG A 65 -2.34 -4.16 12.74
CA ARG A 65 -2.53 -5.59 13.09
C ARG A 65 -3.95 -5.94 13.53
N GLY A 66 -4.83 -4.94 13.64
CA GLY A 66 -6.23 -5.11 14.03
C GLY A 66 -6.43 -5.41 15.52
N HIS A 67 -5.46 -5.08 16.37
CA HIS A 67 -5.46 -5.32 17.81
C HIS A 67 -6.26 -4.26 18.57
N LEU A 68 -7.58 -4.26 18.38
CA LEU A 68 -8.51 -3.32 19.01
C LEU A 68 -8.41 -3.28 20.54
N HIS A 69 -8.14 -4.42 21.18
CA HIS A 69 -8.01 -4.50 22.64
C HIS A 69 -6.81 -3.70 23.15
N VAL A 70 -5.69 -3.68 22.42
CA VAL A 70 -4.52 -2.86 22.74
C VAL A 70 -4.86 -1.37 22.63
N LEU A 71 -5.53 -0.96 21.56
CA LEU A 71 -5.96 0.43 21.38
C LEU A 71 -6.91 0.92 22.48
N LYS A 72 -7.86 0.05 22.87
CA LYS A 72 -8.77 0.33 24.00
C LYS A 72 -8.01 0.42 25.32
N ALA A 73 -7.02 -0.45 25.54
CA ALA A 73 -6.20 -0.44 26.74
C ALA A 73 -5.38 0.86 26.83
N LEU A 74 -4.72 1.27 25.74
CA LEU A 74 -4.01 2.55 25.65
C LEU A 74 -4.93 3.75 25.95
N HIS A 75 -6.08 3.81 25.29
CA HIS A 75 -7.05 4.88 25.51
C HIS A 75 -7.57 4.90 26.96
N SER A 76 -7.87 3.74 27.54
CA SER A 76 -8.40 3.63 28.92
C SER A 76 -7.38 3.96 30.00
N SER A 77 -6.09 3.77 29.72
CA SER A 77 -4.99 4.16 30.60
C SER A 77 -4.76 5.68 30.65
N GLY A 78 -5.45 6.43 29.79
CA GLY A 78 -5.33 7.88 29.69
C GLY A 78 -4.14 8.33 28.86
N HIS A 79 -3.57 7.44 28.04
CA HIS A 79 -2.60 7.78 27.00
C HIS A 79 -3.36 8.31 25.79
N GLU A 80 -3.12 9.58 25.46
CA GLU A 80 -3.67 10.19 24.24
C GLU A 80 -2.78 9.83 23.05
N PHE A 81 -3.40 9.51 21.91
CA PHE A 81 -2.71 9.32 20.64
C PHE A 81 -3.47 10.07 19.54
N GLU A 82 -2.76 10.50 18.50
CA GLU A 82 -3.39 11.17 17.37
C GLU A 82 -4.20 10.15 16.55
N VAL A 83 -5.54 10.23 16.59
CA VAL A 83 -6.45 9.25 15.95
C VAL A 83 -6.27 9.10 14.43
N ARG A 84 -5.69 10.11 13.77
CA ARG A 84 -5.51 10.16 12.32
C ARG A 84 -4.55 9.09 11.80
N ILE A 85 -3.50 8.76 12.54
CA ILE A 85 -2.52 7.76 12.14
C ILE A 85 -3.11 6.33 12.20
N PRO A 86 -3.63 5.84 13.35
CA PRO A 86 -4.14 4.48 13.47
C PRO A 86 -5.38 4.23 12.60
N ILE A 87 -6.23 5.23 12.33
CA ILE A 87 -7.41 4.99 11.48
C ILE A 87 -7.02 4.65 10.04
N HIS A 88 -6.01 5.32 9.48
CA HIS A 88 -5.50 5.03 8.14
C HIS A 88 -4.77 3.68 8.10
N ALA A 89 -3.98 3.35 9.14
CA ALA A 89 -3.32 2.05 9.24
C ALA A 89 -4.33 0.88 9.31
N ALA A 90 -5.37 1.02 10.13
CA ALA A 90 -6.45 0.04 10.22
C ALA A 90 -7.21 -0.08 8.89
N ALA A 91 -7.48 1.05 8.21
CA ALA A 91 -8.18 1.06 6.94
C ALA A 91 -7.36 0.40 5.82
N ARG A 92 -6.05 0.70 5.71
CA ARG A 92 -5.13 0.03 4.75
C ARG A 92 -5.05 -1.48 4.97
N SER A 93 -5.28 -1.92 6.21
CA SER A 93 -5.27 -3.34 6.58
C SER A 93 -6.66 -3.99 6.56
N GLY A 94 -7.72 -3.24 6.24
CA GLY A 94 -9.09 -3.74 6.13
C GLY A 94 -9.75 -4.08 7.47
N HIS A 95 -9.24 -3.55 8.58
CA HIS A 95 -9.73 -3.86 9.93
C HIS A 95 -10.93 -3.00 10.32
N LEU A 96 -12.10 -3.35 9.77
CA LEU A 96 -13.36 -2.64 9.99
C LEU A 96 -13.70 -2.43 11.47
N HIS A 97 -13.49 -3.42 12.33
CA HIS A 97 -13.79 -3.31 13.77
C HIS A 97 -12.93 -2.25 14.48
N VAL A 98 -11.70 -2.01 14.01
CA VAL A 98 -10.83 -0.96 14.53
C VAL A 98 -11.25 0.41 13.99
N VAL A 99 -11.49 0.51 12.68
CA VAL A 99 -11.97 1.76 12.06
C VAL A 99 -13.30 2.20 12.68
N ALA A 100 -14.23 1.27 12.86
CA ALA A 100 -15.52 1.56 13.48
C ALA A 100 -15.35 2.14 14.89
N TRP A 101 -14.51 1.53 15.72
CA TRP A 101 -14.24 2.03 17.07
C TRP A 101 -13.60 3.43 17.05
N LEU A 102 -12.61 3.68 16.19
CA LEU A 102 -11.93 4.98 16.08
C LEU A 102 -12.90 6.10 15.64
N VAL A 103 -13.81 5.81 14.70
CA VAL A 103 -14.80 6.78 14.23
C VAL A 103 -15.91 7.01 15.25
N GLU A 104 -16.46 5.94 15.83
CA GLU A 104 -17.65 6.03 16.68
C GLU A 104 -17.33 6.51 18.10
N GLU A 105 -16.20 6.07 18.68
CA GLU A 105 -15.85 6.41 20.07
C GLU A 105 -14.88 7.59 20.16
N LEU A 106 -13.93 7.70 19.22
CA LEU A 106 -12.91 8.77 19.26
C LEU A 106 -13.19 9.91 18.27
N GLY A 107 -14.27 9.83 17.49
CA GLY A 107 -14.66 10.89 16.56
C GLY A 107 -13.65 11.13 15.44
N ALA A 108 -12.93 10.08 15.03
CA ALA A 108 -11.94 10.19 13.95
C ALA A 108 -12.61 10.68 12.64
N PRO A 109 -11.93 11.59 11.90
CA PRO A 109 -12.51 12.21 10.72
C PRO A 109 -12.71 11.20 9.58
N LEU A 110 -13.80 11.40 8.84
CA LEU A 110 -14.04 10.71 7.57
C LEU A 110 -13.55 11.60 6.43
N ASP A 111 -12.46 11.22 5.79
CA ASP A 111 -11.87 11.95 4.67
C ASP A 111 -11.61 11.05 3.45
N GLU A 112 -11.19 11.64 2.34
CA GLU A 112 -10.96 10.92 1.09
C GLU A 112 -9.77 9.95 1.19
N GLU A 113 -8.77 10.26 2.02
CA GLU A 113 -7.58 9.43 2.20
C GLU A 113 -7.95 8.14 2.95
N LEU A 114 -8.84 8.22 3.95
CA LEU A 114 -9.39 7.07 4.65
C LEU A 114 -10.12 6.12 3.68
N PHE A 115 -10.92 6.67 2.77
CA PHE A 115 -11.62 5.86 1.78
C PHE A 115 -10.65 5.21 0.78
N ALA A 116 -9.62 5.93 0.34
CA ALA A 116 -8.57 5.39 -0.51
C ALA A 116 -7.76 4.28 0.19
N ALA A 117 -7.45 4.45 1.47
CA ALA A 117 -6.80 3.44 2.31
C ALA A 117 -7.66 2.18 2.42
N ALA A 118 -8.97 2.31 2.65
CA ALA A 118 -9.89 1.18 2.65
C ALA A 118 -9.93 0.47 1.29
N ALA A 119 -9.88 1.21 0.18
CA ALA A 119 -9.84 0.63 -1.16
C ALA A 119 -8.52 -0.14 -1.43
N GLU A 120 -7.40 0.38 -0.92
CA GLU A 120 -6.10 -0.28 -0.98
C GLU A 120 -6.05 -1.59 -0.18
N SER A 121 -6.87 -1.73 0.87
CA SER A 121 -7.00 -3.01 1.59
C SER A 121 -7.76 -4.08 0.81
N GLY A 122 -8.59 -3.67 -0.17
CA GLY A 122 -9.51 -4.55 -0.87
C GLY A 122 -10.74 -5.00 -0.05
N SER A 123 -10.93 -4.52 1.18
CA SER A 123 -12.10 -4.86 2.01
C SER A 123 -13.37 -4.16 1.51
N VAL A 124 -14.20 -4.89 0.77
CA VAL A 124 -15.49 -4.39 0.27
C VAL A 124 -16.43 -4.06 1.44
N GLU A 125 -16.40 -4.81 2.55
CA GLU A 125 -17.23 -4.48 3.71
C GLU A 125 -16.87 -3.12 4.31
N LEU A 126 -15.57 -2.79 4.40
CA LEU A 126 -15.13 -1.50 4.89
C LEU A 126 -15.53 -0.35 3.94
N LEU A 127 -15.44 -0.57 2.62
CA LEU A 127 -15.90 0.41 1.62
C LEU A 127 -17.39 0.69 1.74
N ILE A 128 -18.20 -0.35 1.92
CA ILE A 128 -19.65 -0.22 2.16
C ILE A 128 -19.90 0.60 3.43
N TRP A 129 -19.25 0.22 4.53
CA TRP A 129 -19.43 0.85 5.83
C TRP A 129 -19.05 2.35 5.83
N LEU A 130 -17.94 2.70 5.19
CA LEU A 130 -17.50 4.10 5.04
C LEU A 130 -18.49 4.89 4.15
N ARG A 131 -18.98 4.26 3.08
CA ARG A 131 -19.90 4.91 2.15
C ARG A 131 -21.25 5.22 2.79
N GLU A 132 -21.77 4.31 3.63
CA GLU A 132 -23.01 4.51 4.39
C GLU A 132 -22.93 5.68 5.38
N ARG A 133 -21.72 6.04 5.82
CA ARG A 133 -21.46 7.19 6.71
C ARG A 133 -21.13 8.48 5.96
N GLY A 134 -21.26 8.48 4.64
CA GLY A 134 -21.02 9.67 3.82
C GLY A 134 -19.54 10.03 3.70
N CYS A 135 -18.62 9.08 3.92
CA CYS A 135 -17.21 9.31 3.68
C CYS A 135 -16.97 9.66 2.19
N PRO A 136 -16.30 10.79 1.89
CA PRO A 136 -16.06 11.20 0.53
C PRO A 136 -15.04 10.27 -0.13
N TRP A 137 -15.09 10.15 -1.46
CA TRP A 137 -14.04 9.51 -2.25
C TRP A 137 -13.46 10.50 -3.25
N GLY A 138 -12.15 10.42 -3.47
CA GLY A 138 -11.44 11.15 -4.51
C GLY A 138 -11.20 10.29 -5.75
N GLU A 139 -10.52 10.87 -6.74
CA GLU A 139 -10.15 10.20 -8.00
C GLU A 139 -9.18 9.02 -7.79
N SER A 140 -8.37 9.09 -6.72
CA SER A 140 -7.35 8.09 -6.38
C SER A 140 -7.92 6.77 -5.87
N VAL A 141 -9.18 6.74 -5.42
CA VAL A 141 -9.82 5.57 -4.79
C VAL A 141 -9.89 4.38 -5.74
N PHE A 142 -10.23 4.63 -7.01
CA PHE A 142 -10.28 3.55 -8.00
C PHE A 142 -8.90 2.97 -8.27
N THR A 143 -7.87 3.82 -8.38
CA THR A 143 -6.48 3.39 -8.54
C THR A 143 -6.00 2.59 -7.33
N ALA A 144 -6.41 2.96 -6.11
CA ALA A 144 -6.10 2.22 -4.89
C ALA A 144 -6.71 0.80 -4.89
N ALA A 145 -7.97 0.66 -5.31
CA ALA A 145 -8.61 -0.66 -5.49
C ALA A 145 -7.93 -1.51 -6.58
N ALA A 146 -7.50 -0.89 -7.69
CA ALA A 146 -6.74 -1.60 -8.71
C ALA A 146 -5.38 -2.09 -8.19
N LYS A 147 -4.71 -1.28 -7.35
CA LYS A 147 -3.44 -1.63 -6.71
C LYS A 147 -3.58 -2.79 -5.72
N SER A 148 -4.70 -2.91 -5.03
CA SER A 148 -4.94 -4.00 -4.08
C SER A 148 -5.10 -5.37 -4.75
N GLY A 149 -5.39 -5.40 -6.06
CA GLY A 149 -5.71 -6.64 -6.80
C GLY A 149 -7.12 -7.17 -6.49
N CYS A 150 -7.91 -6.48 -5.65
CA CYS A 150 -9.26 -6.91 -5.30
C CYS A 150 -10.26 -6.53 -6.39
N ILE A 151 -10.54 -7.48 -7.29
CA ILE A 151 -11.52 -7.31 -8.38
C ILE A 151 -12.89 -6.89 -7.85
N ALA A 152 -13.36 -7.51 -6.75
CA ALA A 152 -14.65 -7.19 -6.17
C ALA A 152 -14.75 -5.73 -5.70
N ALA A 153 -13.67 -5.17 -5.15
CA ALA A 153 -13.62 -3.76 -4.76
C ALA A 153 -13.65 -2.83 -5.99
N ALA A 154 -12.87 -3.15 -7.03
CA ALA A 154 -12.87 -2.39 -8.28
C ALA A 154 -14.24 -2.41 -8.99
N GLU A 155 -14.90 -3.57 -9.07
CA GLU A 155 -16.25 -3.69 -9.62
C GLU A 155 -17.27 -2.88 -8.80
N TRP A 156 -17.25 -3.04 -7.48
CA TRP A 156 -18.16 -2.34 -6.57
C TRP A 156 -18.05 -0.81 -6.70
N LEU A 157 -16.83 -0.29 -6.87
CA LEU A 157 -16.56 1.12 -7.10
C LEU A 157 -17.04 1.58 -8.48
N ALA A 158 -16.76 0.81 -9.53
CA ALA A 158 -17.19 1.12 -10.90
C ALA A 158 -18.72 1.18 -11.02
N GLU A 159 -19.44 0.22 -10.42
CA GLU A 159 -20.90 0.18 -10.41
C GLU A 159 -21.54 1.40 -9.75
N ARG A 160 -20.83 2.05 -8.83
CA ARG A 160 -21.31 3.25 -8.12
C ARG A 160 -20.80 4.56 -8.73
N GLY A 161 -20.15 4.49 -9.88
CA GLY A 161 -19.66 5.66 -10.60
C GLY A 161 -18.46 6.32 -9.92
N CYS A 162 -17.62 5.55 -9.22
CA CYS A 162 -16.32 6.07 -8.77
C CYS A 162 -15.53 6.58 -10.00
N PRO A 163 -14.98 7.80 -9.96
CA PRO A 163 -14.17 8.33 -11.04
C PRO A 163 -12.99 7.41 -11.34
N MET A 164 -12.79 7.11 -12.62
CA MET A 164 -11.63 6.37 -13.10
C MET A 164 -10.66 7.38 -13.73
N GLU A 165 -9.50 7.59 -13.11
CA GLU A 165 -8.50 8.52 -13.63
C GLU A 165 -8.15 8.22 -15.09
N ALA A 166 -8.14 9.26 -15.93
CA ALA A 166 -7.78 9.17 -17.35
C ALA A 166 -6.26 9.10 -17.58
N THR A 167 -5.47 8.75 -16.57
CA THR A 167 -4.01 8.65 -16.64
C THR A 167 -3.54 7.25 -17.04
N GLY A 168 -4.41 6.24 -16.91
CA GLY A 168 -4.07 4.81 -17.09
C GLY A 168 -3.36 4.19 -15.88
N THR A 169 -3.25 4.90 -14.75
CA THR A 169 -2.48 4.43 -13.58
C THR A 169 -3.01 3.11 -13.01
N HIS A 170 -4.33 2.88 -13.05
CA HIS A 170 -4.93 1.61 -12.63
C HIS A 170 -4.39 0.41 -13.42
N PHE A 171 -4.20 0.54 -14.75
CA PHE A 171 -3.56 -0.51 -15.55
C PHE A 171 -2.08 -0.65 -15.22
N LEU A 172 -1.37 0.46 -14.96
CA LEU A 172 0.04 0.43 -14.58
C LEU A 172 0.26 -0.36 -13.28
N ARG A 173 -0.58 -0.14 -12.26
CA ARG A 173 -0.50 -0.88 -10.99
C ARG A 173 -0.74 -2.38 -11.17
N ALA A 174 -1.76 -2.76 -11.94
CA ALA A 174 -2.03 -4.17 -12.25
C ALA A 174 -0.89 -4.80 -13.08
N ALA A 175 -0.29 -4.03 -14.01
CA ALA A 175 0.85 -4.45 -14.81
C ALA A 175 2.13 -4.69 -13.97
N GLU A 176 2.43 -3.79 -13.02
CA GLU A 176 3.55 -3.90 -12.06
C GLU A 176 3.41 -5.16 -11.18
N ALA A 177 2.18 -5.50 -10.79
CA ALA A 177 1.87 -6.74 -10.06
C ALA A 177 1.81 -7.99 -10.97
N SER A 178 1.70 -7.81 -12.29
CA SER A 178 1.37 -8.87 -13.26
C SER A 178 0.08 -9.61 -12.93
N ASP A 179 -0.88 -8.85 -12.44
CA ASP A 179 -2.22 -9.33 -12.16
C ASP A 179 -3.06 -9.27 -13.45
N PHE A 180 -2.99 -10.35 -14.24
CA PHE A 180 -3.74 -10.46 -15.48
C PHE A 180 -5.27 -10.47 -15.26
N ALA A 181 -5.73 -10.93 -14.10
CA ALA A 181 -7.15 -10.95 -13.78
C ALA A 181 -7.66 -9.52 -13.51
N MET A 182 -6.90 -8.72 -12.77
CA MET A 182 -7.19 -7.29 -12.61
C MET A 182 -7.08 -6.54 -13.94
N LEU A 183 -6.06 -6.81 -14.76
CA LEU A 183 -5.93 -6.20 -16.10
C LEU A 183 -7.16 -6.48 -16.98
N GLU A 184 -7.67 -7.71 -16.98
CA GLU A 184 -8.89 -8.05 -17.71
C GLU A 184 -10.13 -7.38 -17.10
N CYS A 185 -10.21 -7.30 -15.76
CA CYS A 185 -11.27 -6.57 -15.07
C CYS A 185 -11.31 -5.10 -15.51
N LEU A 186 -10.18 -4.40 -15.43
CA LEU A 186 -10.07 -2.99 -15.82
C LEU A 186 -10.47 -2.78 -17.29
N ARG A 187 -10.07 -3.68 -18.19
CA ARG A 187 -10.47 -3.65 -19.60
C ARG A 187 -11.98 -3.80 -19.75
N ARG A 188 -12.60 -4.76 -19.05
CA ARG A 188 -14.05 -5.02 -19.10
C ARG A 188 -14.86 -3.85 -18.52
N LEU A 189 -14.35 -3.20 -17.48
CA LEU A 189 -14.95 -2.00 -16.87
C LEU A 189 -14.83 -0.77 -17.79
N GLY A 190 -14.09 -0.86 -18.89
CA GLY A 190 -13.91 0.23 -19.84
C GLY A 190 -13.01 1.33 -19.30
N CYS A 191 -12.09 0.99 -18.40
CA CYS A 191 -11.19 1.99 -17.83
C CYS A 191 -10.31 2.61 -18.93
N PRO A 192 -10.03 3.92 -18.86
CA PRO A 192 -9.25 4.62 -19.89
C PRO A 192 -7.77 4.22 -19.82
N TRP A 193 -7.20 3.85 -20.98
CA TRP A 193 -5.75 3.58 -21.12
C TRP A 193 -4.84 4.77 -20.78
N GLY A 194 -5.40 5.98 -20.81
CA GLY A 194 -4.71 7.24 -20.64
C GLY A 194 -4.12 7.81 -21.94
N PRO A 195 -3.17 8.76 -21.83
CA PRO A 195 -2.54 9.36 -23.00
C PRO A 195 -1.94 8.29 -23.92
N PRO A 196 -2.18 8.35 -25.25
CA PRO A 196 -1.70 7.33 -26.17
C PRO A 196 -0.20 7.06 -26.03
N GLY A 197 0.20 5.80 -25.97
CA GLY A 197 1.60 5.38 -25.82
C GLY A 197 2.18 5.47 -24.41
N LYS A 198 1.62 6.30 -23.51
CA LYS A 198 2.17 6.52 -22.16
C LYS A 198 2.20 5.24 -21.32
N LEU A 199 1.07 4.54 -21.19
CA LEU A 199 1.00 3.31 -20.38
C LEU A 199 2.02 2.26 -20.85
N PHE A 200 2.12 2.05 -22.16
CA PHE A 200 3.06 1.08 -22.72
C PHE A 200 4.51 1.51 -22.47
N ALA A 201 4.83 2.79 -22.64
CA ALA A 201 6.15 3.33 -22.36
C ALA A 201 6.52 3.21 -20.86
N ASP A 202 5.58 3.51 -19.96
CA ASP A 202 5.77 3.37 -18.50
C ASP A 202 6.08 1.91 -18.14
N CYS A 203 5.27 0.96 -18.62
CA CYS A 203 5.51 -0.49 -18.43
C CYS A 203 6.85 -0.95 -19.03
N LEU A 204 7.23 -0.43 -20.20
CA LEU A 204 8.50 -0.74 -20.86
C LEU A 204 9.70 -0.15 -20.10
N SER A 205 9.51 0.98 -19.43
CA SER A 205 10.53 1.67 -18.64
C SER A 205 10.78 1.03 -17.27
N GLY A 206 9.84 0.21 -16.78
CA GLY A 206 9.90 -0.44 -15.47
C GLY A 206 11.14 -1.32 -15.26
N TYR A 207 11.47 -1.54 -13.99
CA TYR A 207 12.59 -2.41 -13.57
C TYR A 207 12.24 -3.90 -13.68
N THR A 208 10.95 -4.23 -13.77
CA THR A 208 10.40 -5.57 -13.84
C THR A 208 10.07 -5.92 -15.30
N TYR A 209 11.01 -6.56 -15.97
CA TYR A 209 10.91 -6.99 -17.36
C TYR A 209 9.85 -8.06 -17.53
N ARG A 210 8.70 -7.73 -18.10
CA ARG A 210 7.64 -8.70 -18.31
C ARG A 210 7.02 -8.55 -19.70
N ILE A 211 7.70 -9.14 -20.69
CA ILE A 211 7.15 -9.35 -22.05
C ILE A 211 5.70 -9.87 -21.99
N PRO A 212 5.30 -10.79 -21.09
CA PRO A 212 3.90 -11.24 -21.00
C PRO A 212 2.89 -10.11 -20.78
N VAL A 213 3.20 -9.14 -19.92
CA VAL A 213 2.32 -7.98 -19.66
C VAL A 213 2.28 -7.05 -20.87
N LEU A 214 3.44 -6.78 -21.50
CA LEU A 214 3.50 -5.95 -22.70
C LEU A 214 2.76 -6.60 -23.88
N ALA A 215 2.88 -7.92 -24.04
CA ALA A 215 2.14 -8.69 -25.03
C ALA A 215 0.63 -8.60 -24.76
N TRP A 216 0.21 -8.77 -23.51
CA TRP A 216 -1.18 -8.61 -23.13
C TRP A 216 -1.72 -7.21 -23.44
N LEU A 217 -0.99 -6.14 -23.09
CA LEU A 217 -1.42 -4.76 -23.39
C LEU A 217 -1.65 -4.56 -24.89
N VAL A 218 -0.73 -5.09 -25.69
CA VAL A 218 -0.77 -5.00 -27.15
C VAL A 218 -1.93 -5.79 -27.74
N GLU A 219 -2.21 -6.99 -27.23
CA GLU A 219 -3.35 -7.82 -27.64
C GLU A 219 -4.69 -7.24 -27.18
N ALA A 220 -4.72 -6.61 -26.02
CA ALA A 220 -5.89 -5.91 -25.47
C ALA A 220 -6.23 -4.61 -26.20
N GLY A 221 -5.38 -4.15 -27.12
CA GLY A 221 -5.60 -2.94 -27.91
C GLY A 221 -5.16 -1.64 -27.23
N CYS A 222 -4.21 -1.71 -26.28
CA CYS A 222 -3.59 -0.52 -25.70
C CYS A 222 -2.97 0.34 -26.83
N PRO A 223 -3.24 1.66 -26.88
CA PRO A 223 -2.58 2.54 -27.83
C PRO A 223 -1.07 2.58 -27.57
N VAL A 224 -0.27 2.20 -28.57
CA VAL A 224 1.20 2.18 -28.48
C VAL A 224 1.79 3.16 -29.48
N ASP A 225 2.67 4.04 -29.01
CA ASP A 225 3.59 4.78 -29.86
C ASP A 225 4.81 3.88 -30.12
N TRP A 226 4.80 3.20 -31.26
CA TRP A 226 5.88 2.27 -31.62
C TRP A 226 7.21 2.97 -31.89
N ALA A 227 7.21 4.24 -32.31
CA ALA A 227 8.46 4.96 -32.54
C ALA A 227 9.15 5.24 -31.20
N ALA A 228 8.42 5.82 -30.24
CA ALA A 228 8.92 6.07 -28.89
C ALA A 228 9.28 4.76 -28.16
N ALA A 229 8.49 3.71 -28.33
CA ALA A 229 8.77 2.40 -27.72
C ALA A 229 10.07 1.77 -28.24
N LEU A 230 10.36 1.88 -29.55
CA LEU A 230 11.60 1.41 -30.14
C LEU A 230 12.82 2.16 -29.60
N GLU A 231 12.74 3.49 -29.58
CA GLU A 231 13.81 4.34 -29.03
C GLU A 231 14.10 3.99 -27.57
N LEU A 232 13.06 3.83 -26.75
CA LEU A 232 13.20 3.47 -25.34
C LEU A 232 13.80 2.06 -25.17
N ALA A 233 13.35 1.08 -25.95
CA ALA A 233 13.86 -0.28 -25.86
C ALA A 233 15.33 -0.39 -26.32
N ASP A 234 15.70 0.32 -27.39
CA ASP A 234 17.07 0.37 -27.89
C ASP A 234 18.00 1.08 -26.90
N ALA A 235 17.56 2.20 -26.31
CA ALA A 235 18.30 2.90 -25.26
C ALA A 235 18.56 1.99 -24.04
N ARG A 236 17.58 1.16 -23.66
CA ARG A 236 17.74 0.20 -22.56
C ARG A 236 18.73 -0.91 -22.88
N ALA A 237 18.68 -1.46 -24.10
CA ALA A 237 19.61 -2.50 -24.53
C ALA A 237 21.04 -1.96 -24.72
N ALA A 238 21.20 -0.68 -25.05
CA ALA A 238 22.49 -0.02 -25.22
C ALA A 238 23.17 0.40 -23.89
N ASP A 239 22.43 0.45 -22.79
CA ASP A 239 22.91 0.82 -21.46
C ASP A 239 23.81 -0.28 -20.85
N ARG A 240 25.10 -0.21 -21.17
CA ARG A 240 26.15 -1.14 -20.71
C ARG A 240 26.84 -0.70 -19.41
N GLY A 241 26.28 0.29 -18.70
CA GLY A 241 26.91 0.89 -17.53
C GLY A 241 27.06 -0.10 -16.37
N ILE A 242 28.28 -0.20 -15.81
CA ILE A 242 28.53 -0.84 -14.49
C ILE A 242 27.85 0.00 -13.37
N PHE A 243 27.76 1.31 -13.60
CA PHE A 243 26.90 2.29 -12.93
C PHE A 243 26.18 3.07 -14.03
N GLY A 244 24.94 2.70 -14.35
CA GLY A 244 24.05 3.57 -15.13
C GLY A 244 23.29 4.52 -14.20
N ASP A 245 22.54 5.48 -14.76
CA ASP A 245 21.60 6.35 -14.02
C ASP A 245 20.55 5.57 -13.20
N ARG A 246 20.48 4.25 -13.36
CA ARG A 246 19.52 3.31 -12.77
C ARG A 246 20.14 2.19 -11.91
N GLY A 247 21.43 2.29 -11.54
CA GLY A 247 22.10 1.36 -10.61
C GLY A 247 22.86 0.18 -11.26
N TRP A 248 23.23 -0.82 -10.45
CA TRP A 248 24.03 -2.00 -10.85
C TRP A 248 23.21 -2.95 -11.74
N ARG A 249 23.65 -3.18 -12.99
CA ARG A 249 23.04 -4.17 -13.91
C ARG A 249 23.89 -5.44 -13.98
N ASN A 250 23.25 -6.59 -13.78
CA ASN A 250 23.90 -7.89 -13.97
C ASN A 250 23.77 -8.39 -15.44
N PRO A 251 24.60 -9.34 -15.88
CA PRO A 251 24.54 -9.88 -17.25
C PRO A 251 23.19 -10.53 -17.64
N GLN A 252 22.43 -11.01 -16.67
CA GLN A 252 21.09 -11.57 -16.89
C GLN A 252 20.09 -10.48 -17.26
N GLN A 253 20.21 -9.30 -16.65
CA GLN A 253 19.40 -8.14 -16.96
C GLN A 253 19.68 -7.65 -18.38
N GLN A 254 20.96 -7.53 -18.75
CA GLN A 254 21.36 -7.13 -20.10
C GLN A 254 20.77 -8.03 -21.19
N ARG A 255 20.82 -9.36 -20.99
CA ARG A 255 20.19 -10.32 -21.91
C ARG A 255 18.68 -10.15 -21.98
N SER A 256 18.05 -9.81 -20.86
CA SER A 256 16.60 -9.56 -20.79
C SER A 256 16.22 -8.24 -21.49
N ASP A 257 17.02 -7.19 -21.35
CA ASP A 257 16.87 -5.92 -22.10
C ASP A 257 17.00 -6.15 -23.61
N GLU A 258 18.00 -6.92 -24.05
CA GLU A 258 18.20 -7.26 -25.46
C GLU A 258 17.04 -8.09 -26.03
N ALA A 259 16.56 -9.08 -25.29
CA ALA A 259 15.41 -9.89 -25.66
C ALA A 259 14.13 -9.05 -25.75
N LEU A 260 13.93 -8.13 -24.80
CA LEU A 260 12.83 -7.17 -24.81
C LEU A 260 12.90 -6.28 -26.05
N ALA A 261 14.06 -5.68 -26.36
CA ALA A 261 14.22 -4.85 -27.54
C ALA A 261 13.96 -5.61 -28.85
N ALA A 262 14.46 -6.85 -28.95
CA ALA A 262 14.16 -7.71 -30.10
C ALA A 262 12.65 -8.01 -30.22
N TRP A 263 11.97 -8.25 -29.10
CA TRP A 263 10.52 -8.46 -29.08
C TRP A 263 9.76 -7.20 -29.53
N VAL A 264 10.10 -6.02 -29.02
CA VAL A 264 9.47 -4.74 -29.40
C VAL A 264 9.64 -4.49 -30.91
N ARG A 265 10.85 -4.70 -31.47
CA ARG A 265 11.09 -4.60 -32.92
C ARG A 265 10.19 -5.54 -33.72
N GLY A 266 10.13 -6.81 -33.34
CA GLY A 266 9.27 -7.79 -34.01
C GLY A 266 7.78 -7.44 -33.95
N GLN A 267 7.32 -6.79 -32.87
CA GLN A 267 5.94 -6.30 -32.75
C GLN A 267 5.66 -5.06 -33.60
N ALA A 268 6.62 -4.13 -33.71
CA ALA A 268 6.51 -2.96 -34.55
C ALA A 268 6.47 -3.34 -36.05
N ASP A 269 7.33 -4.26 -36.47
CA ASP A 269 7.42 -4.72 -37.87
C ASP A 269 6.11 -5.38 -38.34
N LYS A 270 5.49 -6.22 -37.50
CA LYS A 270 4.20 -6.88 -37.79
C LYS A 270 3.06 -5.90 -38.04
N ARG A 271 3.14 -4.67 -37.54
CA ARG A 271 2.08 -3.64 -37.66
C ARG A 271 2.31 -2.64 -38.79
N ARG A 272 3.48 -2.70 -39.43
CA ARG A 272 3.80 -1.91 -40.63
C ARG A 272 3.41 -2.65 -41.92
N GLN A 273 3.18 -3.96 -41.85
CA GLN A 273 2.73 -4.83 -42.94
C GLN A 273 1.21 -4.89 -42.97
#